data_AF-A0A7M1B8G5-F1
#
_entry.id   AF-A0A7M1B8G5-F1
#
_cell.length_a   1.000
_cell.length_b   1.000
_cell.length_c   1.000
_cell.angle_alpha   90.00
_cell.angle_beta   90.00
_cell.angle_gamma   90.00
#
_symmetry.space_group_name_H-M   'P 1'
#
loop_
_entity.id
_entity.type
_entity.pdbx_description
1 polymer ?
#
loop_
_entity_poly.entity_id
_entity_poly.type
_entity_poly.pdbx_seq_one_letter_code
_entity_poly.pdbx_strand_id
1 'polypeptide(L)'
;MKKIIVAVVAVCSLAMAGNYTKEDRIKDMNQMAEAMNTIQSGFFYNNYETVAQGVTKLTDTVVHVKPPLEEKEEKNPMARYMNQKIQMSNKIVKKINQKGLTILQRFKDGDTEQAVQAYTKIMRQCMKCHREIRHW
;
A
#
# COMPACT_ATOMS: atom_id res chain seq x y z
N MET A 1 -39.71 21.84 -14.43
CA MET A 1 -39.03 21.77 -13.11
C MET A 1 -38.30 20.44 -12.85
N LYS A 2 -38.82 19.27 -13.25
CA LYS A 2 -38.14 17.97 -13.02
C LYS A 2 -36.84 17.71 -13.80
N LYS A 3 -36.55 18.46 -14.88
CA LYS A 3 -35.36 18.26 -15.73
C LYS A 3 -34.13 19.09 -15.32
N ILE A 4 -34.29 20.09 -14.45
CA ILE A 4 -33.19 20.98 -14.02
C ILE A 4 -32.48 20.42 -12.79
N ILE A 5 -33.19 19.67 -11.93
CA ILE A 5 -32.63 19.09 -10.70
C ILE A 5 -31.58 17.99 -11.01
N VAL A 6 -31.74 17.26 -12.12
CA VAL A 6 -30.80 16.19 -12.51
C VAL A 6 -29.44 16.75 -12.96
N ALA A 7 -29.40 17.96 -13.53
CA ALA A 7 -28.16 18.56 -14.02
C ALA A 7 -27.24 19.06 -12.90
N VAL A 8 -27.80 19.47 -11.75
CA VAL A 8 -27.00 20.00 -10.61
C VAL A 8 -26.31 18.88 -9.81
N VAL A 9 -26.91 17.68 -9.75
CA VAL A 9 -26.31 16.52 -9.05
C VAL A 9 -25.12 15.95 -9.81
N ALA A 10 -25.10 16.06 -11.15
CA ALA A 10 -24.00 15.55 -11.97
C ALA A 10 -22.69 16.35 -11.79
N VAL A 11 -22.77 17.66 -11.56
CA VAL A 11 -21.59 18.54 -11.48
C VAL A 11 -20.82 18.37 -10.15
N CYS A 12 -21.49 18.00 -9.06
CA CYS A 12 -20.83 17.80 -7.76
C CYS A 12 -19.97 16.52 -7.67
N SER A 13 -20.15 15.56 -8.58
CA SER A 13 -19.40 14.29 -8.55
C SER A 13 -17.98 14.39 -9.10
N LEU A 14 -17.60 15.51 -9.70
CA LEU A 14 -16.26 15.73 -10.29
C LEU A 14 -15.25 16.37 -9.32
N ALA A 15 -15.67 16.76 -8.10
CA ALA A 15 -14.83 17.52 -7.16
C ALA A 15 -13.89 16.68 -6.28
N MET A 16 -13.83 15.35 -6.44
CA MET A 16 -13.05 14.46 -5.56
C MET A 16 -11.76 13.91 -6.19
N ALA A 17 -11.32 14.44 -7.34
CA ALA A 17 -10.00 14.12 -7.89
C ALA A 17 -8.92 15.00 -7.24
N GLY A 18 -8.77 14.88 -5.91
CA GLY A 18 -7.69 15.51 -5.17
C GLY A 18 -6.33 14.94 -5.57
N ASN A 19 -5.35 15.83 -5.71
CA ASN A 19 -3.95 15.50 -5.93
C ASN A 19 -3.38 14.72 -4.73
N TYR A 20 -2.61 13.64 -4.95
CA TYR A 20 -2.02 12.84 -3.86
C TYR A 20 -0.95 13.65 -3.12
N THR A 21 -1.23 13.94 -1.85
CA THR A 21 -0.42 14.81 -0.98
C THR A 21 0.60 14.03 -0.15
N LYS A 22 1.46 14.74 0.58
CA LYS A 22 2.36 14.13 1.58
C LYS A 22 1.57 13.58 2.76
N GLU A 23 0.51 14.28 3.16
CA GLU A 23 -0.40 13.90 4.23
C GLU A 23 -1.10 12.57 3.91
N ASP A 24 -1.59 12.41 2.67
CA ASP A 24 -2.15 11.14 2.18
C ASP A 24 -1.12 10.02 2.29
N ARG A 25 0.13 10.30 1.88
CA ARG A 25 1.21 9.31 2.00
C ARG A 25 1.49 8.91 3.44
N ILE A 26 1.52 9.87 4.38
CA ILE A 26 1.71 9.57 5.80
C ILE A 26 0.56 8.71 6.33
N LYS A 27 -0.68 9.03 5.96
CA LYS A 27 -1.86 8.25 6.32
C LYS A 27 -1.77 6.81 5.80
N ASP A 28 -1.44 6.63 4.52
CA ASP A 28 -1.25 5.30 3.93
C ASP A 28 -0.12 4.53 4.63
N MET A 29 0.99 5.19 4.98
CA MET A 29 2.09 4.56 5.73
C MET A 29 1.63 4.05 7.10
N ASN A 30 0.85 4.86 7.81
CA ASN A 30 0.31 4.47 9.12
C ASN A 30 -0.66 3.29 9.00
N GLN A 31 -1.52 3.29 7.98
CA GLN A 31 -2.43 2.19 7.69
C GLN A 31 -1.68 0.89 7.35
N MET A 32 -0.59 0.96 6.59
CA MET A 32 0.27 -0.20 6.34
C MET A 32 0.95 -0.71 7.61
N ALA A 33 1.42 0.18 8.49
CA ALA A 33 2.02 -0.23 9.77
C ALA A 33 1.01 -0.93 10.67
N GLU A 34 -0.22 -0.40 10.76
CA GLU A 34 -1.32 -1.03 11.49
C GLU A 34 -1.67 -2.41 10.89
N ALA A 35 -1.69 -2.53 9.57
CA ALA A 35 -1.93 -3.80 8.88
C ALA A 35 -0.84 -4.84 9.19
N MET A 36 0.44 -4.43 9.20
CA MET A 36 1.55 -5.31 9.61
C MET A 36 1.40 -5.79 11.05
N ASN A 37 1.05 -4.89 11.98
CA ASN A 37 0.77 -5.24 13.37
C ASN A 37 -0.40 -6.22 13.51
N THR A 38 -1.44 -6.04 12.68
CA THR A 38 -2.62 -6.93 12.64
C THR A 38 -2.24 -8.32 12.14
N ILE A 39 -1.40 -8.44 11.11
CA ILE A 39 -0.89 -9.74 10.65
C ILE A 39 -0.10 -10.42 11.78
N GLN A 40 0.80 -9.68 12.43
CA GLN A 40 1.63 -10.21 13.50
C GLN A 40 0.80 -10.67 14.70
N SER A 41 -0.19 -9.89 15.13
CA SER A 41 -1.09 -10.30 16.22
C SER A 41 -1.91 -11.53 15.81
N GLY A 42 -2.37 -11.60 14.56
CA GLY A 42 -3.03 -12.76 14.00
C GLY A 42 -2.19 -14.04 14.10
N PHE A 43 -0.88 -13.97 13.82
CA PHE A 43 0.02 -15.11 14.04
C PHE A 43 0.12 -15.51 15.52
N PHE A 44 0.28 -14.54 16.43
CA PHE A 44 0.41 -14.84 17.86
C PHE A 44 -0.85 -15.44 18.49
N TYR A 45 -2.03 -15.05 18.00
CA TYR A 45 -3.31 -15.60 18.45
C TYR A 45 -3.77 -16.81 17.63
N ASN A 46 -2.94 -17.29 16.69
CA ASN A 46 -3.29 -18.35 15.75
C ASN A 46 -4.66 -18.11 15.06
N ASN A 47 -4.95 -16.86 14.67
CA ASN A 47 -6.25 -16.44 14.14
C ASN A 47 -6.14 -16.10 12.64
N TYR A 48 -6.66 -16.99 11.80
CA TYR A 48 -6.63 -16.84 10.34
C TYR A 48 -7.36 -15.59 9.86
N GLU A 49 -8.51 -15.26 10.43
CA GLU A 49 -9.31 -14.11 10.03
C GLU A 49 -8.56 -12.80 10.30
N THR A 50 -7.93 -12.66 11.46
CA THR A 50 -7.08 -11.51 11.80
C THR A 50 -5.90 -11.38 10.83
N VAL A 51 -5.24 -12.50 10.49
CA VAL A 51 -4.17 -12.51 9.47
C VAL A 51 -4.73 -12.06 8.12
N ALA A 52 -5.89 -12.57 7.71
CA ALA A 52 -6.52 -12.25 6.43
C ALA A 52 -6.93 -10.78 6.33
N GLN A 53 -7.50 -10.22 7.40
CA GLN A 53 -7.83 -8.79 7.50
C GLN A 53 -6.58 -7.93 7.39
N GLY A 54 -5.52 -8.28 8.11
CA GLY A 54 -4.24 -7.57 8.05
C GLY A 54 -3.60 -7.62 6.65
N VAL A 55 -3.58 -8.79 6.00
CA VAL A 55 -3.06 -8.92 4.63
C VAL A 55 -3.89 -8.09 3.65
N THR A 56 -5.21 -8.17 3.71
CA THR A 56 -6.11 -7.42 2.82
C THR A 56 -5.89 -5.92 2.96
N LYS A 57 -5.91 -5.42 4.20
CA LYS A 57 -5.65 -4.01 4.50
C LYS A 57 -4.29 -3.56 3.98
N LEU A 58 -3.25 -4.38 4.14
CA LEU A 58 -1.92 -4.08 3.63
C LEU A 58 -1.90 -3.99 2.10
N THR A 59 -2.46 -4.98 1.40
CA THR A 59 -2.45 -5.03 -0.07
C THR A 59 -3.31 -3.95 -0.72
N ASP A 60 -4.40 -3.56 -0.06
CA ASP A 60 -5.26 -2.46 -0.52
C ASP A 60 -4.61 -1.10 -0.26
N THR A 61 -3.89 -0.94 0.86
CA THR A 61 -3.23 0.33 1.18
C THR A 61 -1.99 0.54 0.32
N VAL A 62 -1.17 -0.50 0.11
CA VAL A 62 0.15 -0.36 -0.53
C VAL A 62 0.07 0.12 -1.99
N VAL A 63 -1.05 -0.12 -2.70
CA VAL A 63 -1.25 0.37 -4.07
C VAL A 63 -1.44 1.89 -4.16
N HIS A 64 -1.82 2.54 -3.06
CA HIS A 64 -1.98 4.00 -3.00
C HIS A 64 -0.64 4.73 -2.81
N VAL A 65 0.35 4.02 -2.28
CA VAL A 65 1.67 4.56 -1.98
C VAL A 65 2.46 4.88 -3.25
N LYS A 66 2.50 6.17 -3.59
CA LYS A 66 3.23 6.69 -4.75
C LYS A 66 4.00 7.97 -4.38
N PRO A 67 4.97 8.42 -5.21
CA PRO A 67 5.54 9.75 -5.02
C PRO A 67 4.43 10.82 -5.10
N PRO A 68 4.37 11.78 -4.16
CA PRO A 68 3.46 12.92 -4.21
C PRO A 68 3.73 13.78 -5.45
N LEU A 69 2.75 14.60 -5.83
CA LEU A 69 2.82 15.34 -7.10
C LEU A 69 4.00 16.30 -7.19
N GLU A 70 4.43 16.89 -6.08
CA GLU A 70 5.66 17.68 -6.00
C GLU A 70 6.91 16.89 -6.46
N GLU A 71 6.95 15.58 -6.20
CA GLU A 71 8.02 14.68 -6.69
C GLU A 71 7.78 14.20 -8.13
N LYS A 72 6.55 14.29 -8.64
CA LYS A 72 6.19 13.93 -10.03
C LYS A 72 6.36 15.10 -11.01
N GLU A 73 6.17 16.32 -10.55
CA GLU A 73 6.30 17.56 -11.32
C GLU A 73 7.73 18.10 -11.35
N GLU A 74 8.70 17.29 -10.91
CA GLU A 74 10.13 17.58 -11.04
C GLU A 74 10.47 17.96 -12.49
N LYS A 75 10.75 19.25 -12.71
CA LYS A 75 10.98 19.82 -14.03
C LYS A 75 12.37 19.49 -14.55
N ASN A 76 13.30 19.08 -13.68
CA ASN A 76 14.63 18.67 -14.10
C ASN A 76 14.59 17.28 -14.78
N PRO A 77 14.90 17.18 -16.10
CA PRO A 77 14.83 15.92 -16.84
C PRO A 77 15.78 14.84 -16.30
N MET A 78 16.93 15.24 -15.74
CA MET A 78 17.90 14.31 -15.18
C MET A 78 17.43 13.77 -13.83
N ALA A 79 16.85 14.62 -12.97
CA ALA A 79 16.22 14.18 -11.73
C ALA A 79 15.05 13.22 -12.02
N ARG A 80 14.24 13.50 -13.06
CA ARG A 80 13.15 12.62 -13.51
C ARG A 80 13.63 11.29 -14.07
N TYR A 81 14.68 11.28 -14.89
CA TYR A 81 15.31 10.07 -15.45
C TYR A 81 15.93 9.18 -14.37
N MET A 82 16.55 9.80 -13.36
CA MET A 82 17.09 9.11 -12.18
C MET A 82 16.01 8.68 -11.19
N ASN A 83 14.77 9.17 -11.34
CA ASN A 83 13.64 8.87 -10.46
C ASN A 83 13.02 7.48 -10.74
N GLN A 84 13.81 6.42 -10.56
CA GLN A 84 13.33 5.03 -10.59
C GLN A 84 12.38 4.69 -9.43
N LYS A 85 12.05 5.67 -8.56
CA LYS A 85 11.14 5.52 -7.42
C LYS A 85 9.82 4.86 -7.82
N ILE A 86 9.21 5.26 -8.94
CA ILE A 86 7.93 4.67 -9.38
C ILE A 86 8.08 3.19 -9.73
N GLN A 87 9.11 2.83 -10.51
CA GLN A 87 9.34 1.43 -10.90
C GLN A 87 9.69 0.57 -9.69
N MET A 88 10.50 1.10 -8.78
CA MET A 88 10.87 0.45 -7.54
C MET A 88 9.66 0.26 -6.63
N SER A 89 8.84 1.28 -6.43
CA SER A 89 7.57 1.21 -5.69
C SER A 89 6.66 0.13 -6.27
N ASN A 90 6.46 0.10 -7.59
CA ASN A 90 5.63 -0.93 -8.24
C ASN A 90 6.18 -2.34 -8.02
N LYS A 91 7.52 -2.52 -8.06
CA LYS A 91 8.17 -3.80 -7.78
C LYS A 91 7.99 -4.22 -6.32
N ILE A 92 8.02 -3.28 -5.39
CA ILE A 92 7.79 -3.50 -3.96
C ILE A 92 6.33 -3.89 -3.72
N VAL A 93 5.38 -3.13 -4.25
CA VAL A 93 3.93 -3.43 -4.23
C VAL A 93 3.67 -4.85 -4.72
N LYS A 94 4.20 -5.21 -5.89
CA LYS A 94 4.02 -6.56 -6.46
C LYS A 94 4.52 -7.66 -5.52
N LYS A 95 5.70 -7.46 -4.90
CA LYS A 95 6.28 -8.44 -3.98
C LYS A 95 5.49 -8.55 -2.68
N ILE A 96 4.99 -7.41 -2.16
CA ILE A 96 4.13 -7.39 -0.97
C ILE A 96 2.85 -8.19 -1.26
N ASN A 97 2.18 -7.92 -2.38
CA ASN A 97 0.95 -8.64 -2.76
C ASN A 97 1.18 -10.15 -2.92
N GLN A 98 2.25 -10.55 -3.62
CA GLN A 98 2.60 -11.97 -3.77
C GLN A 98 2.87 -12.66 -2.42
N LYS A 99 3.54 -11.97 -1.49
CA LYS A 99 3.81 -12.52 -0.17
C LYS A 99 2.59 -12.49 0.75
N GLY A 100 1.69 -11.52 0.59
CA GLY A 100 0.38 -11.53 1.23
C GLY A 100 -0.41 -12.78 0.88
N LEU A 101 -0.52 -13.12 -0.40
CA LEU A 101 -1.15 -14.36 -0.84
C LEU A 101 -0.45 -15.61 -0.29
N THR A 102 0.89 -15.59 -0.20
CA THR A 102 1.66 -16.69 0.39
C THR A 102 1.33 -16.86 1.88
N ILE A 103 1.19 -15.76 2.63
CA ILE A 103 0.77 -15.81 4.05
C ILE A 103 -0.59 -16.49 4.16
N LEU A 104 -1.57 -16.04 3.37
CA LEU A 104 -2.93 -16.58 3.43
C LEU A 104 -2.97 -18.07 3.10
N GLN A 105 -2.27 -18.49 2.05
CA GLN A 105 -2.24 -19.89 1.66
C GLN A 105 -1.58 -20.74 2.75
N ARG A 106 -0.35 -20.39 3.14
CA ARG A 106 0.45 -21.19 4.08
C ARG A 106 -0.18 -21.26 5.46
N PHE A 107 -0.73 -20.15 5.95
CA PHE A 107 -1.36 -20.13 7.26
C PHE A 107 -2.66 -20.94 7.28
N LYS A 108 -3.45 -20.90 6.20
CA LYS A 108 -4.64 -21.74 6.05
C LYS A 108 -4.30 -23.24 6.03
N ASP A 109 -3.17 -23.59 5.43
CA ASP A 109 -2.67 -24.97 5.34
C ASP A 109 -2.02 -25.47 6.64
N GLY A 110 -1.98 -24.64 7.70
CA GLY A 110 -1.31 -24.96 8.98
C GLY A 110 0.21 -24.81 8.95
N ASP A 111 0.78 -24.33 7.84
CA ASP A 111 2.21 -24.08 7.65
C ASP A 111 2.59 -22.68 8.16
N THR A 112 2.44 -22.48 9.47
CA THR A 112 2.65 -21.19 10.15
C THR A 112 4.09 -20.69 10.00
N GLU A 113 5.08 -21.59 10.02
CA GLU A 113 6.48 -21.21 9.85
C GLU A 113 6.71 -20.52 8.50
N GLN A 114 6.23 -21.11 7.41
CA GLN A 114 6.39 -20.53 6.07
C GLN A 114 5.55 -19.25 5.90
N ALA A 115 4.40 -19.16 6.57
CA ALA A 115 3.61 -17.93 6.61
C ALA A 115 4.39 -16.78 7.29
N VAL A 116 5.00 -17.04 8.45
CA VAL A 116 5.86 -16.06 9.16
C VAL A 116 7.08 -15.69 8.30
N GLN A 117 7.70 -16.66 7.62
CA GLN A 117 8.77 -16.35 6.68
C GLN A 117 8.32 -15.44 5.52
N ALA A 118 7.09 -15.60 5.02
CA ALA A 118 6.53 -14.70 4.01
C ALA A 118 6.31 -13.28 4.58
N TYR A 119 5.81 -13.16 5.82
CA TYR A 119 5.69 -11.89 6.53
C TYR A 119 7.04 -11.16 6.68
N THR A 120 8.11 -11.86 7.09
CA THR A 120 9.44 -11.23 7.17
C THR A 120 9.95 -10.76 5.79
N LYS A 121 9.58 -11.45 4.70
CA LYS A 121 9.91 -11.02 3.33
C LYS A 121 9.16 -9.75 2.93
N ILE A 122 7.93 -9.54 3.41
CA ILE A 122 7.20 -8.26 3.29
C ILE A 122 7.94 -7.16 4.05
N MET A 123 8.28 -7.38 5.32
CA MET A 123 9.00 -6.41 6.14
C MET A 123 10.33 -5.97 5.47
N ARG A 124 11.07 -6.90 4.87
CA ARG A 124 12.27 -6.57 4.07
C ARG A 124 11.96 -5.66 2.87
N GLN A 125 10.80 -5.78 2.22
CA GLN A 125 10.42 -4.84 1.16
C GLN A 125 10.10 -3.45 1.71
N CYS A 126 9.46 -3.37 2.89
CA CYS A 126 9.23 -2.09 3.56
C CYS A 126 10.55 -1.38 3.84
N MET A 127 11.51 -2.09 4.48
CA MET A 127 12.83 -1.54 4.77
C MET A 127 13.63 -1.18 3.51
N LYS A 128 13.46 -1.95 2.43
CA LYS A 128 14.06 -1.62 1.14
C LYS A 128 13.53 -0.28 0.60
N CYS A 129 12.20 -0.09 0.61
CA CYS A 129 11.59 1.18 0.21
C CYS A 129 12.09 2.32 1.10
N HIS A 130 12.18 2.08 2.41
CA HIS A 130 12.60 3.06 3.38
C HIS A 130 14.02 3.56 3.07
N ARG A 131 14.96 2.65 2.91
CA ARG A 131 16.34 2.97 2.59
C ARG A 131 16.53 3.63 1.21
N GLU A 132 15.90 3.07 0.17
CA GLU A 132 16.19 3.45 -1.23
C GLU A 132 15.37 4.64 -1.73
N ILE A 133 14.15 4.85 -1.20
CA ILE A 133 13.23 5.90 -1.66
C ILE A 133 13.05 7.00 -0.63
N ARG A 134 12.99 6.65 0.65
CA ARG A 134 12.67 7.57 1.75
C ARG A 134 13.91 8.04 2.53
N HIS A 135 15.07 7.43 2.30
CA HIS A 135 16.37 7.78 2.88
C HIS A 135 16.42 7.80 4.41
N TRP A 136 15.84 6.76 5.01
CA TRP A 136 15.90 6.42 6.43
C TRP A 136 16.17 4.93 6.58
#